data_AF-E9GW25-F1
#
_entry.id   AF-E9GW25-F1
#
_cell.length_a   1.000
_cell.length_b   1.000
_cell.length_c   1.000
_cell.angle_alpha   90.00
_cell.angle_beta   90.00
_cell.angle_gamma   90.00
#
_symmetry.space_group_name_H-M   'P 1'
#
loop_
_entity.id
_entity.type
_entity.pdbx_description
1 polymer ?
#
loop_
_entity_poly.entity_id
_entity_poly.type
_entity_poly.pdbx_seq_one_letter_code
_entity_poly.pdbx_strand_id
1 'polypeptide(L)'
;MMKLLLALTTLVAAAHCFSVNPASGFPGDNNEPCYSTASNGKDGGICLQSDCCAGATYISNLCPHYQNNVKCCYSSNSCNTNVVACPDAQAVACEVLGMHERGQIHLKGEHFDPLGNNPYDGASSLSNIRDTCYGKHAKRSAYGNAPGGTVCLTAKMVTSLRDYARNYYNANGLAVEVNALAGSSHSATSWHYQGNTFDVGCTYPTDHCSALISWCRNQSPVEICYPGSTCGGHETWVHCAH
;
A
#
# COMPACT_ATOMS: atom_id res chain seq x y z
N MET A 1 -18.41 64.40 -23.26
CA MET A 1 -17.78 64.10 -21.95
C MET A 1 -18.51 62.93 -21.32
N MET A 2 -18.00 61.71 -21.50
CA MET A 2 -18.63 60.49 -20.95
C MET A 2 -17.58 59.78 -20.11
N LYS A 3 -17.77 59.78 -18.79
CA LYS A 3 -16.89 59.14 -17.81
C LYS A 3 -17.06 57.63 -17.93
N LEU A 4 -16.02 56.93 -18.36
CA LEU A 4 -15.94 55.48 -18.31
C LEU A 4 -15.53 55.08 -16.87
N LEU A 5 -16.47 54.62 -16.06
CA LEU A 5 -16.16 53.99 -14.78
C LEU A 5 -15.70 52.56 -15.04
N LEU A 6 -14.42 52.28 -14.77
CA LEU A 6 -13.89 50.92 -14.68
C LEU A 6 -14.31 50.35 -13.31
N ALA A 7 -15.27 49.41 -13.30
CA ALA A 7 -15.57 48.62 -12.12
C ALA A 7 -14.60 47.43 -12.07
N LEU A 8 -13.62 47.48 -11.17
CA LEU A 8 -12.79 46.33 -10.82
C LEU A 8 -13.63 45.40 -9.95
N THR A 9 -14.23 44.35 -10.54
CA THR A 9 -14.78 43.23 -9.78
C THR A 9 -13.63 42.34 -9.36
N THR A 10 -13.27 42.41 -8.07
CA THR A 10 -12.42 41.42 -7.40
C THR A 10 -13.11 40.07 -7.42
N LEU A 11 -12.57 39.15 -8.24
CA LEU A 11 -12.95 37.74 -8.20
C LEU A 11 -12.33 37.14 -6.93
N VAL A 12 -13.09 37.13 -5.84
CA VAL A 12 -12.75 36.32 -4.67
C VAL A 12 -13.03 34.88 -5.08
N ALA A 13 -11.99 34.14 -5.45
CA ALA A 13 -12.07 32.69 -5.56
C ALA A 13 -12.39 32.16 -4.17
N ALA A 14 -13.67 31.86 -3.92
CA ALA A 14 -14.09 31.11 -2.76
C ALA A 14 -13.37 29.76 -2.83
N ALA A 15 -12.35 29.59 -1.97
CA ALA A 15 -11.79 28.29 -1.66
C ALA A 15 -12.96 27.43 -1.16
N HIS A 16 -13.47 26.58 -2.05
CA HIS A 16 -14.39 25.54 -1.67
C HIS A 16 -13.57 24.56 -0.83
N CYS A 17 -13.54 24.78 0.48
CA CYS A 17 -13.26 23.71 1.42
C CYS A 17 -14.34 22.66 1.17
N PHE A 18 -14.00 21.63 0.41
CA PHE A 18 -14.78 20.41 0.35
C PHE A 18 -14.90 19.88 1.77
N SER A 19 -16.07 20.08 2.37
CA SER A 19 -16.48 19.35 3.56
C SER A 19 -16.67 17.90 3.12
N VAL A 20 -15.66 17.07 3.43
CA VAL A 20 -15.76 15.63 3.27
C VAL A 20 -16.82 15.11 4.24
N ASN A 21 -17.92 14.65 3.67
CA ASN A 21 -19.04 14.04 4.36
C ASN A 21 -18.57 12.67 4.93
N PRO A 22 -18.68 12.38 6.24
CA PRO A 22 -18.15 11.15 6.84
C PRO A 22 -18.97 9.87 6.49
N ALA A 23 -19.80 9.93 5.46
CA ALA A 23 -20.68 8.86 5.01
C ALA A 23 -20.45 8.43 3.54
N SER A 24 -19.45 8.97 2.85
CA SER A 24 -19.00 8.41 1.58
C SER A 24 -18.09 7.21 1.84
N GLY A 25 -18.49 6.04 1.33
CA GLY A 25 -17.76 4.78 1.43
C GLY A 25 -16.27 4.89 1.09
N PHE A 26 -15.48 4.09 1.79
CA PHE A 26 -14.03 4.03 1.73
C PHE A 26 -13.51 3.75 0.30
N PRO A 27 -12.60 4.58 -0.24
CA PRO A 27 -11.87 4.25 -1.45
C PRO A 27 -10.72 3.30 -1.09
N GLY A 28 -10.90 2.01 -1.40
CA GLY A 28 -9.97 0.91 -1.09
C GLY A 28 -10.67 -0.45 -0.93
N ASP A 29 -12.00 -0.45 -0.82
CA ASP A 29 -12.83 -1.57 -1.27
C ASP A 29 -13.13 -1.29 -2.75
N ASN A 30 -12.79 -2.18 -3.68
CA ASN A 30 -13.44 -2.14 -4.99
C ASN A 30 -14.95 -2.47 -4.90
N ASN A 31 -15.52 -2.57 -3.70
CA ASN A 31 -16.85 -3.09 -3.45
C ASN A 31 -17.07 -4.33 -4.33
N GLU A 32 -16.00 -5.11 -4.56
CA GLU A 32 -15.96 -6.07 -5.65
C GLU A 32 -17.12 -7.00 -5.36
N PRO A 33 -18.15 -6.98 -6.21
CA PRO A 33 -19.31 -7.77 -5.94
C PRO A 33 -18.82 -9.19 -5.97
N CYS A 34 -19.16 -9.91 -4.92
CA CYS A 34 -18.91 -11.33 -4.92
C CYS A 34 -19.55 -11.95 -6.17
N TYR A 35 -19.00 -13.07 -6.64
CA TYR A 35 -19.69 -13.88 -7.64
C TYR A 35 -21.12 -14.15 -7.16
N SER A 36 -22.11 -13.78 -7.99
CA SER A 36 -23.50 -14.15 -7.76
C SER A 36 -23.61 -15.67 -7.91
N THR A 37 -23.84 -16.39 -6.82
CA THR A 37 -24.08 -17.83 -6.86
C THR A 37 -25.49 -18.14 -6.38
N ALA A 38 -26.28 -18.78 -7.24
CA ALA A 38 -27.64 -19.24 -6.91
C ALA A 38 -27.66 -20.24 -5.73
N SER A 39 -26.50 -20.84 -5.41
CA SER A 39 -26.33 -21.91 -4.43
C SER A 39 -26.54 -21.48 -2.97
N ASN A 40 -26.37 -20.19 -2.64
CA ASN A 40 -26.37 -19.71 -1.25
C ASN A 40 -27.53 -18.77 -0.89
N GLY A 41 -28.48 -18.55 -1.81
CA GLY A 41 -29.70 -17.77 -1.57
C GLY A 41 -29.49 -16.32 -1.12
N LYS A 42 -28.28 -15.76 -1.31
CA LYS A 42 -27.96 -14.38 -0.97
C LYS A 42 -27.46 -13.65 -2.22
N ASP A 43 -28.27 -12.74 -2.72
CA ASP A 43 -27.86 -11.80 -3.76
C ASP A 43 -26.96 -10.72 -3.16
N GLY A 44 -25.83 -10.43 -3.81
CA GLY A 44 -24.89 -9.38 -3.40
C GLY A 44 -23.74 -9.86 -2.49
N GLY A 45 -23.15 -8.92 -1.75
CA GLY A 45 -21.98 -9.13 -0.89
C GLY A 45 -20.73 -8.40 -1.38
N ILE A 46 -19.79 -8.14 -0.47
CA ILE A 46 -18.53 -7.44 -0.75
C ILE A 46 -17.33 -8.25 -0.27
N CYS A 47 -16.28 -8.30 -1.08
CA CYS A 47 -15.05 -9.03 -0.74
C CYS A 47 -14.25 -8.31 0.36
N LEU A 48 -14.27 -8.87 1.57
CA LEU A 48 -13.58 -8.32 2.75
C LEU A 48 -12.65 -9.37 3.37
N GLN A 49 -11.66 -8.93 4.15
CA GLN A 49 -10.95 -9.86 5.01
C GLN A 49 -11.91 -10.52 6.00
N SER A 50 -11.67 -11.79 6.33
CA SER A 50 -12.58 -12.58 7.17
C SER A 50 -12.82 -11.99 8.57
N ASP A 51 -11.84 -11.28 9.12
CA ASP A 51 -11.91 -10.59 10.41
C ASP A 51 -12.61 -9.21 10.34
N CYS A 52 -12.89 -8.74 9.13
CA CYS A 52 -13.61 -7.49 8.88
C CYS A 52 -15.08 -7.68 8.54
N CYS A 53 -15.55 -8.91 8.45
CA CYS A 53 -16.96 -9.19 8.24
C CYS A 53 -17.67 -9.35 9.58
N ALA A 54 -18.53 -8.40 9.94
CA ALA A 54 -19.22 -8.42 11.22
C ALA A 54 -19.97 -9.75 11.44
N GLY A 55 -19.79 -10.35 12.62
CA GLY A 55 -20.43 -11.63 12.94
C GLY A 55 -19.99 -12.81 12.06
N ALA A 56 -18.82 -12.72 11.40
CA ALA A 56 -18.26 -13.76 10.53
C ALA A 56 -19.24 -14.23 9.43
N THR A 57 -20.12 -13.34 8.96
CA THR A 57 -21.15 -13.68 7.97
C THR A 57 -20.59 -13.60 6.55
N TYR A 58 -19.65 -14.48 6.24
CA TYR A 58 -18.97 -14.51 4.95
C TYR A 58 -19.05 -15.88 4.25
N ILE A 59 -18.75 -15.90 2.96
CA ILE A 59 -18.61 -17.12 2.16
C ILE A 59 -17.24 -17.09 1.44
N SER A 60 -16.49 -18.18 1.54
CA SER A 60 -15.20 -18.34 0.87
C SER A 60 -15.35 -18.53 -0.64
N ASN A 61 -14.31 -18.22 -1.42
CA ASN A 61 -14.21 -18.49 -2.87
C ASN A 61 -15.24 -17.79 -3.77
N LEU A 62 -15.94 -16.79 -3.24
CA LEU A 62 -16.85 -15.95 -4.04
C LEU A 62 -16.22 -14.61 -4.41
N CYS A 63 -14.91 -14.46 -4.22
CA CYS A 63 -14.17 -13.24 -4.52
C CYS A 63 -13.29 -13.45 -5.75
N PRO A 64 -13.75 -13.01 -6.95
CA PRO A 64 -13.13 -13.30 -8.25
C PRO A 64 -11.62 -13.10 -8.31
N HIS A 65 -11.15 -12.01 -7.70
CA HIS A 65 -9.76 -11.57 -7.84
C HIS A 65 -8.93 -11.73 -6.56
N TYR A 66 -9.48 -12.33 -5.50
CA TYR A 66 -8.83 -12.32 -4.18
C TYR A 66 -8.46 -13.71 -3.64
N GLN A 67 -7.38 -13.76 -2.85
CA GLN A 67 -6.82 -14.96 -2.22
C GLN A 67 -7.60 -15.43 -0.96
N ASN A 68 -7.19 -16.58 -0.41
CA ASN A 68 -7.81 -17.38 0.67
C ASN A 68 -8.27 -16.63 1.94
N ASN A 69 -7.72 -15.45 2.26
CA ASN A 69 -8.06 -14.67 3.45
C ASN A 69 -9.09 -13.55 3.20
N VAL A 70 -9.51 -13.37 1.94
CA VAL A 70 -10.59 -12.48 1.53
C VAL A 70 -11.81 -13.35 1.24
N LYS A 71 -12.93 -13.00 1.85
CA LYS A 71 -14.17 -13.75 1.77
C LYS A 71 -15.29 -12.80 1.43
N CYS A 72 -16.30 -13.33 0.76
CA CYS A 72 -17.48 -12.55 0.43
C CYS A 72 -18.28 -12.28 1.70
N CYS A 73 -18.27 -11.05 2.18
CA CYS A 73 -19.01 -10.62 3.35
C CYS A 73 -20.42 -10.16 2.98
N TYR A 74 -21.40 -10.61 3.76
CA TYR A 74 -22.81 -10.26 3.61
C TYR A 74 -23.35 -9.45 4.80
N SER A 75 -22.47 -9.00 5.67
CA SER A 75 -22.76 -8.13 6.81
C SER A 75 -21.95 -6.83 6.70
N SER A 76 -22.03 -5.97 7.72
CA SER A 76 -21.30 -4.71 7.75
C SER A 76 -19.78 -4.91 7.89
N ASN A 77 -19.01 -4.04 7.25
CA ASN A 77 -17.56 -3.97 7.44
C ASN A 77 -17.22 -3.50 8.88
N SER A 78 -16.56 -4.37 9.65
CA SER A 78 -16.07 -4.11 11.00
C SER A 78 -14.56 -3.84 11.08
N CYS A 79 -13.85 -3.75 9.94
CA CYS A 79 -12.44 -3.31 9.93
C CYS A 79 -12.28 -1.96 10.65
N ASN A 80 -13.31 -1.12 10.65
CA ASN A 80 -13.26 0.27 11.08
C ASN A 80 -13.79 0.53 12.51
N THR A 81 -13.98 -0.52 13.33
CA THR A 81 -14.49 -0.37 14.72
C THR A 81 -13.43 -0.57 15.80
N ASN A 82 -12.18 -0.86 15.44
CA ASN A 82 -11.07 -0.99 16.39
C ASN A 82 -10.24 0.30 16.42
N VAL A 83 -9.64 0.61 17.58
CA VAL A 83 -8.65 1.70 17.71
C VAL A 83 -7.55 1.50 16.67
N VAL A 84 -7.32 2.52 15.84
CA VAL A 84 -6.24 2.53 14.84
C VAL A 84 -4.90 2.40 15.56
N ALA A 85 -4.17 1.31 15.31
CA ALA A 85 -2.89 1.01 15.94
C ALA A 85 -1.74 1.83 15.34
N CYS A 86 -1.81 2.12 14.03
CA CYS A 86 -0.77 2.83 13.28
C CYS A 86 -1.35 4.03 12.50
N PRO A 87 -1.78 5.10 13.18
CA PRO A 87 -2.51 6.20 12.53
C PRO A 87 -1.66 7.00 11.55
N ASP A 88 -0.36 7.16 11.83
CA ASP A 88 0.52 8.08 11.12
C ASP A 88 0.65 7.77 9.63
N ALA A 89 0.72 6.48 9.27
CA ALA A 89 0.88 6.04 7.89
C ALA A 89 -0.43 5.60 7.22
N GLN A 90 -1.56 5.60 7.95
CA GLN A 90 -2.81 4.99 7.47
C GLN A 90 -3.30 5.63 6.16
N ALA A 91 -3.47 6.95 6.15
CA ALA A 91 -4.03 7.65 4.99
C ALA A 91 -3.15 7.49 3.74
N VAL A 92 -1.83 7.62 3.91
CA VAL A 92 -0.88 7.46 2.80
C VAL A 92 -0.78 6.01 2.32
N ALA A 93 -0.90 5.03 3.21
CA ALA A 93 -0.97 3.62 2.84
C ALA A 93 -2.24 3.32 2.02
N CYS A 94 -3.38 3.91 2.37
CA CYS A 94 -4.59 3.78 1.54
C CYS A 94 -4.44 4.42 0.15
N GLU A 95 -3.72 5.55 0.04
CA GLU A 95 -3.40 6.11 -1.27
C GLU A 95 -2.53 5.15 -2.11
N VAL A 96 -1.52 4.52 -1.49
CA VAL A 96 -0.64 3.53 -2.16
C VAL A 96 -1.45 2.29 -2.57
N LEU A 97 -2.36 1.81 -1.72
CA LEU A 97 -3.25 0.70 -2.06
C LEU A 97 -4.13 1.04 -3.27
N GLY A 98 -4.75 2.22 -3.29
CA GLY A 98 -5.53 2.66 -4.44
C GLY A 98 -4.69 2.85 -5.71
N MET A 99 -3.43 3.29 -5.58
CA MET A 99 -2.50 3.32 -6.72
C MET A 99 -2.23 1.92 -7.25
N HIS A 100 -2.14 0.91 -6.37
CA HIS A 100 -1.93 -0.47 -6.77
C HIS A 100 -3.10 -1.02 -7.59
N GLU A 101 -4.32 -0.79 -7.12
CA GLU A 101 -5.56 -1.21 -7.79
C GLU A 101 -5.72 -0.58 -9.18
N ARG A 102 -5.25 0.66 -9.34
CA ARG A 102 -5.22 1.35 -10.65
C ARG A 102 -4.04 0.96 -11.54
N GLY A 103 -3.17 0.03 -11.10
CA GLY A 103 -1.99 -0.37 -11.85
C GLY A 103 -0.90 0.71 -11.93
N GLN A 104 -0.86 1.65 -10.99
CA GLN A 104 0.12 2.75 -10.94
C GLN A 104 1.37 2.40 -10.11
N ILE A 105 1.26 1.37 -9.27
CA ILE A 105 2.35 0.76 -8.51
C ILE A 105 2.07 -0.74 -8.39
N HIS A 106 3.08 -1.60 -8.51
CA HIS A 106 2.91 -3.02 -8.28
C HIS A 106 3.40 -3.39 -6.87
N LEU A 107 2.48 -3.74 -5.98
CA LEU A 107 2.80 -4.34 -4.69
C LEU A 107 2.74 -5.87 -4.88
N LYS A 108 3.83 -6.57 -4.58
CA LYS A 108 3.83 -8.04 -4.68
C LYS A 108 2.85 -8.62 -3.66
N GLY A 109 1.95 -9.47 -4.15
CA GLY A 109 1.04 -10.26 -3.29
C GLY A 109 1.74 -11.43 -2.61
N GLU A 110 2.77 -11.96 -3.26
CA GLU A 110 3.68 -12.97 -2.75
C GLU A 110 4.99 -12.35 -2.25
N HIS A 111 5.73 -13.07 -1.43
CA HIS A 111 7.08 -12.68 -1.04
C HIS A 111 8.02 -12.67 -2.24
N PHE A 112 8.93 -11.71 -2.25
CA PHE A 112 10.04 -11.69 -3.21
C PHE A 112 10.92 -12.94 -3.08
N ASP A 113 11.24 -13.36 -1.85
CA ASP A 113 11.85 -14.66 -1.58
C ASP A 113 10.74 -15.73 -1.44
N PRO A 114 10.72 -16.76 -2.32
CA PRO A 114 9.70 -17.80 -2.31
C PRO A 114 9.55 -18.58 -1.00
N LEU A 115 10.57 -18.58 -0.13
CA LEU A 115 10.49 -19.26 1.17
C LEU A 115 9.37 -18.71 2.07
N GLY A 116 9.01 -17.43 1.90
CA GLY A 116 7.89 -16.81 2.60
C GLY A 116 6.51 -17.19 2.07
N ASN A 117 6.44 -17.94 0.97
CA ASN A 117 5.19 -18.33 0.32
C ASN A 117 4.73 -19.75 0.70
N ASN A 118 5.57 -20.56 1.35
CA ASN A 118 5.21 -21.91 1.75
C ASN A 118 5.87 -22.34 3.08
N PRO A 119 5.15 -22.25 4.23
CA PRO A 119 3.81 -21.67 4.35
C PRO A 119 3.83 -20.15 4.14
N TYR A 120 2.76 -19.61 3.56
CA TYR A 120 2.59 -18.17 3.41
C TYR A 120 2.39 -17.48 4.77
N ASP A 121 3.26 -16.53 5.13
CA ASP A 121 3.21 -15.87 6.45
C ASP A 121 2.38 -14.56 6.47
N GLY A 122 2.06 -14.02 5.29
CA GLY A 122 1.24 -12.82 5.13
C GLY A 122 2.00 -11.50 5.25
N ALA A 123 3.33 -11.49 5.15
CA ALA A 123 4.15 -10.28 5.23
C ALA A 123 4.65 -9.75 3.86
N SER A 124 3.96 -10.09 2.76
CA SER A 124 4.20 -9.49 1.43
C SER A 124 4.01 -7.96 1.45
N SER A 125 4.58 -7.22 0.49
CA SER A 125 4.43 -5.76 0.40
C SER A 125 2.97 -5.31 0.24
N LEU A 126 2.15 -6.05 -0.53
CA LEU A 126 0.71 -5.80 -0.63
C LEU A 126 0.01 -5.95 0.72
N SER A 127 0.26 -7.04 1.43
CA SER A 127 -0.32 -7.28 2.76
C SER A 127 0.11 -6.21 3.77
N ASN A 128 1.37 -5.78 3.77
CA ASN A 128 1.86 -4.70 4.65
C ASN A 128 1.17 -3.36 4.42
N ILE A 129 1.01 -2.92 3.16
CA ILE A 129 0.28 -1.67 2.83
C ILE A 129 -1.19 -1.79 3.19
N ARG A 130 -1.83 -2.92 2.88
CA ARG A 130 -3.24 -3.16 3.20
C ARG A 130 -3.50 -3.12 4.70
N ASP A 131 -2.70 -3.83 5.48
CA ASP A 131 -2.82 -3.85 6.95
C ASP A 131 -2.67 -2.43 7.51
N THR A 132 -1.68 -1.67 7.02
CA THR A 132 -1.46 -0.27 7.42
C THR A 132 -2.62 0.64 7.03
N CYS A 133 -3.19 0.49 5.82
CA CYS A 133 -4.37 1.24 5.37
C CYS A 133 -5.59 0.96 6.27
N TYR A 134 -5.74 -0.28 6.74
CA TYR A 134 -6.80 -0.65 7.70
C TYR A 134 -6.47 -0.26 9.14
N GLY A 135 -5.41 0.52 9.36
CA GLY A 135 -5.02 1.00 10.67
C GLY A 135 -4.43 -0.09 11.58
N LYS A 136 -4.05 -1.25 11.01
CA LYS A 136 -3.43 -2.38 11.72
C LYS A 136 -1.90 -2.28 11.61
N HIS A 137 -1.20 -3.05 12.45
CA HIS A 137 0.23 -3.25 12.29
C HIS A 137 0.53 -4.09 11.04
N ALA A 138 1.58 -3.72 10.30
CA ALA A 138 2.11 -4.55 9.22
C ALA A 138 2.84 -5.77 9.81
N LYS A 139 2.64 -6.94 9.19
CA LYS A 139 3.37 -8.17 9.57
C LYS A 139 4.83 -8.12 9.14
N ARG A 140 5.71 -8.65 10.01
CA ARG A 140 7.07 -9.03 9.65
C ARG A 140 7.09 -10.51 9.31
N SER A 141 7.98 -10.89 8.40
CA SER A 141 8.11 -12.29 8.00
C SER A 141 8.59 -13.17 9.14
N ALA A 142 8.28 -14.46 9.08
CA ALA A 142 8.64 -15.47 10.08
C ALA A 142 9.41 -16.66 9.47
N TYR A 143 10.09 -16.44 8.34
CA TYR A 143 10.97 -17.41 7.69
C TYR A 143 12.42 -16.90 7.62
N GLY A 144 13.36 -17.82 7.40
CA GLY A 144 14.78 -17.49 7.33
C GLY A 144 15.28 -16.86 8.63
N ASN A 145 15.85 -15.66 8.53
CA ASN A 145 16.35 -14.88 9.67
C ASN A 145 15.32 -13.87 10.19
N ALA A 146 14.11 -13.86 9.64
CA ALA A 146 13.10 -12.87 10.01
C ALA A 146 12.51 -13.14 11.41
N PRO A 147 12.33 -12.10 12.24
CA PRO A 147 11.98 -12.25 13.66
C PRO A 147 10.49 -12.54 13.90
N GLY A 148 9.64 -12.51 12.87
CA GLY A 148 8.19 -12.56 13.01
C GLY A 148 7.60 -11.34 13.74
N GLY A 149 6.32 -11.42 14.09
CA GLY A 149 5.61 -10.34 14.78
C GLY A 149 5.18 -9.22 13.84
N THR A 150 5.01 -8.01 14.37
CA THR A 150 4.40 -6.89 13.64
C THR A 150 5.07 -5.55 13.95
N VAL A 151 4.90 -4.56 13.07
CA VAL A 151 5.43 -3.20 13.22
C VAL A 151 4.51 -2.17 12.55
N CYS A 152 4.52 -0.92 13.01
CA CYS A 152 3.91 0.17 12.24
C CYS A 152 4.86 0.62 11.13
N LEU A 153 4.36 0.74 9.90
CA LEU A 153 5.11 1.43 8.84
C LEU A 153 5.18 2.93 9.17
N THR A 154 6.31 3.56 8.90
CA THR A 154 6.47 5.00 9.16
C THR A 154 5.83 5.83 8.05
N ALA A 155 5.18 6.93 8.43
CA ALA A 155 4.57 7.84 7.46
C ALA A 155 5.57 8.39 6.45
N LYS A 156 6.81 8.69 6.90
CA LYS A 156 7.91 9.17 6.04
C LYS A 156 8.26 8.17 4.95
N MET A 157 8.42 6.90 5.30
CA MET A 157 8.74 5.84 4.33
C MET A 157 7.60 5.65 3.32
N VAL A 158 6.36 5.48 3.80
CA VAL A 158 5.22 5.23 2.89
C VAL A 158 4.95 6.44 1.98
N THR A 159 5.15 7.66 2.48
CA THR A 159 5.10 8.89 1.68
C THR A 159 6.16 8.94 0.59
N SER A 160 7.42 8.63 0.93
CA SER A 160 8.52 8.60 -0.04
C SER A 160 8.26 7.58 -1.16
N LEU A 161 7.79 6.38 -0.80
CA LEU A 161 7.41 5.34 -1.75
C LEU A 161 6.28 5.81 -2.68
N ARG A 162 5.20 6.34 -2.10
CA ARG A 162 4.05 6.87 -2.86
C ARG A 162 4.49 7.92 -3.85
N ASP A 163 5.27 8.90 -3.39
CA ASP A 163 5.65 10.06 -4.20
C ASP A 163 6.59 9.63 -5.34
N TYR A 164 7.54 8.73 -5.08
CA TYR A 164 8.37 8.16 -6.14
C TYR A 164 7.52 7.42 -7.18
N ALA A 165 6.69 6.47 -6.75
CA ALA A 165 5.87 5.67 -7.66
C ALA A 165 4.91 6.54 -8.48
N ARG A 166 4.26 7.52 -7.85
CA ARG A 166 3.36 8.48 -8.51
C ARG A 166 4.10 9.31 -9.55
N ASN A 167 5.24 9.89 -9.18
CA ASN A 167 6.02 10.74 -10.07
C ASN A 167 6.56 9.94 -11.26
N TYR A 168 7.07 8.74 -11.00
CA TYR A 168 7.58 7.87 -12.04
C TYR A 168 6.47 7.42 -12.99
N TYR A 169 5.31 7.01 -12.48
CA TYR A 169 4.15 6.66 -13.29
C TYR A 169 3.66 7.84 -14.13
N ASN A 170 3.54 9.04 -13.54
CA ASN A 170 3.08 10.22 -14.27
C ASN A 170 4.04 10.64 -15.39
N ALA A 171 5.35 10.47 -15.19
CA ALA A 171 6.36 10.82 -16.18
C ALA A 171 6.52 9.77 -17.29
N ASN A 172 6.31 8.49 -16.98
CA ASN A 172 6.71 7.39 -17.88
C ASN A 172 5.54 6.47 -18.29
N GLY A 173 4.38 6.54 -17.62
CA GLY A 173 3.27 5.61 -17.80
C GLY A 173 3.54 4.18 -17.31
N LEU A 174 4.61 3.99 -16.52
CA LEU A 174 5.07 2.68 -16.06
C LEU A 174 4.99 2.59 -14.53
N ALA A 175 4.48 1.46 -14.04
CA ALA A 175 4.47 1.14 -12.62
C ALA A 175 5.83 0.61 -12.17
N VAL A 176 6.19 0.92 -10.92
CA VAL A 176 7.35 0.34 -10.22
C VAL A 176 6.90 -0.86 -9.38
N GLU A 177 7.79 -1.83 -9.16
CA GLU A 177 7.49 -3.03 -8.35
C GLU A 177 8.12 -2.94 -6.96
N VAL A 178 7.30 -3.13 -5.92
CA VAL A 178 7.72 -3.13 -4.50
C VAL A 178 7.91 -4.56 -4.03
N ASN A 179 9.17 -4.93 -3.80
CA ASN A 179 9.58 -6.27 -3.39
C ASN A 179 9.27 -6.54 -1.91
N ALA A 180 9.63 -5.62 -1.02
CA ALA A 180 9.51 -5.79 0.42
C ALA A 180 9.32 -4.47 1.17
N LEU A 181 8.66 -4.55 2.34
CA LEU A 181 8.46 -3.44 3.29
C LEU A 181 8.88 -3.87 4.71
N ALA A 182 7.97 -4.37 5.54
CA ALA A 182 8.32 -4.92 6.86
C ALA A 182 8.55 -6.44 6.84
N GLY A 183 8.13 -7.12 5.78
CA GLY A 183 8.38 -8.53 5.56
C GLY A 183 9.73 -8.84 4.92
N SER A 184 9.83 -10.07 4.39
CA SER A 184 11.04 -10.70 3.86
C SER A 184 12.11 -11.02 4.92
N SER A 185 13.09 -11.85 4.53
CA SER A 185 14.19 -12.29 5.41
C SER A 185 15.46 -11.47 5.17
N HIS A 186 15.75 -10.57 6.10
CA HIS A 186 16.93 -9.71 6.15
C HIS A 186 17.81 -10.00 7.38
N SER A 187 18.92 -9.27 7.50
CA SER A 187 19.77 -9.31 8.70
C SER A 187 19.00 -8.94 9.97
N ALA A 188 19.42 -9.47 11.13
CA ALA A 188 18.69 -9.30 12.39
C ALA A 188 18.49 -7.83 12.83
N THR A 189 19.35 -6.92 12.36
CA THR A 189 19.30 -5.48 12.66
C THR A 189 18.73 -4.66 11.52
N SER A 190 18.10 -5.30 10.53
CA SER A 190 17.60 -4.62 9.34
C SER A 190 16.53 -3.57 9.67
N TRP A 191 16.58 -2.46 8.94
CA TRP A 191 15.60 -1.38 9.01
C TRP A 191 14.20 -1.81 8.54
N HIS A 192 14.07 -2.86 7.71
CA HIS A 192 12.76 -3.43 7.37
C HIS A 192 11.93 -3.78 8.62
N TYR A 193 12.56 -4.36 9.64
CA TYR A 193 11.88 -4.77 10.87
C TYR A 193 11.49 -3.60 11.80
N GLN A 194 11.90 -2.39 11.45
CA GLN A 194 11.55 -1.12 12.10
C GLN A 194 10.45 -0.36 11.33
N GLY A 195 10.01 -0.88 10.18
CA GLY A 195 8.91 -0.30 9.39
C GLY A 195 9.28 0.98 8.61
N ASN A 196 10.57 1.29 8.46
CA ASN A 196 11.05 2.52 7.81
C ASN A 196 11.77 2.29 6.48
N THR A 197 11.62 1.11 5.87
CA THR A 197 12.33 0.74 4.65
C THR A 197 11.41 0.20 3.57
N PHE A 198 11.77 0.45 2.31
CA PHE A 198 11.26 -0.29 1.17
C PHE A 198 12.39 -0.86 0.30
N ASP A 199 12.11 -2.00 -0.32
CA ASP A 199 12.87 -2.56 -1.44
C ASP A 199 12.02 -2.45 -2.71
N VAL A 200 12.52 -1.75 -3.71
CA VAL A 200 11.83 -1.56 -5.00
C VAL A 200 12.70 -2.09 -6.14
N GLY A 201 12.17 -3.06 -6.88
CA GLY A 201 12.79 -3.61 -8.08
C GLY A 201 13.06 -2.50 -9.08
N CYS A 202 14.27 -2.46 -9.65
CA CYS A 202 14.70 -1.32 -10.47
C CYS A 202 15.42 -1.69 -11.76
N THR A 203 15.78 -2.96 -11.97
CA THR A 203 16.28 -3.47 -13.26
C THR A 203 15.22 -4.24 -14.04
N TYR A 204 14.20 -4.74 -13.34
CA TYR A 204 13.05 -5.47 -13.87
C TYR A 204 11.85 -5.29 -12.92
N PRO A 205 10.59 -5.20 -13.42
CA PRO A 205 10.17 -5.22 -14.82
C PRO A 205 10.49 -3.94 -15.60
N THR A 206 10.88 -2.88 -14.89
CA THR A 206 11.20 -1.58 -15.47
C THR A 206 12.62 -1.18 -15.05
N ASP A 207 13.43 -0.67 -15.98
CA ASP A 207 14.75 -0.13 -15.64
C ASP A 207 14.63 1.34 -15.20
N HIS A 208 14.85 1.58 -13.91
CA HIS A 208 14.81 2.90 -13.30
C HIS A 208 15.75 3.04 -12.10
N CYS A 209 16.79 2.20 -11.98
CA CYS A 209 17.71 2.21 -10.84
C CYS A 209 18.32 3.59 -10.61
N SER A 210 18.83 4.27 -11.65
CA SER A 210 19.45 5.60 -11.48
C SER A 210 18.47 6.63 -10.93
N ALA A 211 17.22 6.63 -11.41
CA ALA A 211 16.18 7.55 -10.94
C ALA A 211 15.80 7.25 -9.48
N LEU A 212 15.66 5.98 -9.12
CA LEU A 212 15.33 5.55 -7.76
C LEU A 212 16.45 5.84 -6.77
N ILE A 213 17.71 5.57 -7.14
CA ILE A 213 18.89 5.90 -6.32
C ILE A 213 18.94 7.41 -6.08
N SER A 214 18.74 8.23 -7.13
CA SER A 214 18.74 9.69 -6.97
C SER A 214 17.58 10.16 -6.10
N TRP A 215 16.39 9.58 -6.25
CA TRP A 215 15.25 9.87 -5.39
C TRP A 215 15.60 9.60 -3.93
N CYS A 216 16.06 8.39 -3.62
CA CYS A 216 16.41 7.98 -2.27
C CYS A 216 17.48 8.86 -1.64
N ARG A 217 18.55 9.20 -2.35
CA ARG A 217 19.60 10.13 -1.85
C ARG A 217 19.03 11.51 -1.47
N ASN A 218 18.06 12.01 -2.24
CA ASN A 218 17.43 13.30 -1.97
C ASN A 218 16.49 13.27 -0.75
N GLN A 219 16.16 12.09 -0.22
CA GLN A 219 15.35 11.92 0.99
C GLN A 219 16.19 11.82 2.28
N SER A 220 17.51 12.01 2.17
CA SER A 220 18.48 11.86 3.28
C SER A 220 18.30 10.52 4.01
N PRO A 221 18.54 9.39 3.32
CA PRO A 221 18.26 8.08 3.86
C PRO A 221 19.27 7.73 4.96
N VAL A 222 18.83 6.90 5.91
CA VAL A 222 19.71 6.33 6.94
C VAL A 222 20.61 5.26 6.32
N GLU A 223 20.06 4.49 5.38
CA GLU A 223 20.77 3.47 4.61
C GLU A 223 20.22 3.42 3.18
N ILE A 224 21.12 3.22 2.21
CA ILE A 224 20.76 2.97 0.83
C ILE A 224 21.66 1.88 0.25
N CYS A 225 21.04 0.84 -0.30
CA CYS A 225 21.72 -0.25 -0.99
C CYS A 225 21.10 -0.44 -2.36
N TYR A 226 21.93 -0.70 -3.37
CA TYR A 226 21.54 -0.73 -4.77
C TYR A 226 22.56 -1.52 -5.60
N PRO A 227 22.29 -1.80 -6.89
CA PRO A 227 23.22 -2.55 -7.74
C PRO A 227 24.59 -1.87 -7.81
N GLY A 228 25.65 -2.58 -7.41
CA GLY A 228 27.01 -2.05 -7.34
C GLY A 228 27.34 -1.21 -6.10
N SER A 229 26.43 -1.11 -5.13
CA SER A 229 26.75 -0.58 -3.80
C SER A 229 27.54 -1.59 -2.94
N THR A 230 28.07 -1.15 -1.81
CA THR A 230 28.87 -1.99 -0.91
C THR A 230 28.05 -2.96 -0.05
N CYS A 231 26.72 -2.84 -0.03
CA CYS A 231 25.88 -3.67 0.85
C CYS A 231 25.75 -5.14 0.41
N GLY A 232 26.08 -5.46 -0.86
CA GLY A 232 25.94 -6.80 -1.45
C GLY A 232 24.48 -7.28 -1.57
N GLY A 233 24.19 -8.21 -2.49
CA GLY A 233 22.87 -8.86 -2.59
C GLY A 233 21.72 -7.93 -2.95
N HIS A 234 21.98 -6.88 -3.74
CA HIS A 234 20.99 -5.89 -4.22
C HIS A 234 21.14 -5.68 -5.73
N GLU A 235 21.25 -6.76 -6.50
CA GLU A 235 21.59 -6.71 -7.92
C GLU A 235 20.43 -6.21 -8.80
N THR A 236 19.18 -6.31 -8.31
CA THR A 236 17.99 -5.99 -9.10
C THR A 236 17.01 -5.02 -8.43
N TRP A 237 17.32 -4.50 -7.23
CA TRP A 237 16.47 -3.57 -6.50
C TRP A 237 17.27 -2.51 -5.74
N VAL A 238 16.59 -1.43 -5.36
CA VAL A 238 17.10 -0.43 -4.43
C VAL A 238 16.40 -0.61 -3.08
N HIS A 239 17.20 -0.71 -2.03
CA HIS A 239 16.83 -0.63 -0.64
C HIS A 239 16.99 0.81 -0.15
N CYS A 240 15.98 1.33 0.53
CA CYS A 240 15.92 2.73 0.95
C CYS A 240 15.30 2.84 2.34
N ALA A 241 16.12 3.15 3.34
CA ALA A 241 15.71 3.29 4.73
C ALA A 241 15.65 4.77 5.14
N HIS A 242 14.57 5.19 5.83
CA HIS A 242 14.27 6.58 6.16
C HIS A 242 14.44 6.97 7.63
#